data_AF-A0A7Z9LSX3-F1
#
_entry.id   AF-A0A7Z9LSX3-F1
#
_cell.length_a   1.000
_cell.length_b   1.000
_cell.length_c   1.000
_cell.angle_alpha   90.00
_cell.angle_beta   90.00
_cell.angle_gamma   90.00
#
_symmetry.space_group_name_H-M   'P 1'
#
loop_
_entity.id
_entity.type
_entity.pdbx_description
1 polymer ?
#
loop_
_entity_poly.entity_id
_entity_poly.type
_entity_poly.pdbx_seq_one_letter_code
_entity_poly.pdbx_strand_id
1 'polypeptide(L)'
;MTPRLRISSINEKQLNKRVTLNGWVRTRRGSKGISFIQLYDGSNQNGIQAVADEVLENYEEISRLTTGTSVSITGKVVESPAKGQAF
;
A
#
# COMPACT_ATOMS: atom_id res chain seq x y z
N MET A 1 0.40 4.37 19.46
CA MET A 1 1.19 3.64 18.45
C MET A 1 0.22 2.75 17.67
N THR A 2 -0.01 2.99 16.37
CA THR A 2 -0.96 2.19 15.59
C THR A 2 -0.43 0.75 15.46
N PRO A 3 -1.21 -0.27 15.84
CA PRO A 3 -0.76 -1.66 15.72
C PRO A 3 -0.51 -2.00 14.25
N ARG A 4 0.62 -2.68 13.98
CA ARG A 4 0.96 -3.12 12.63
C ARG A 4 0.10 -4.31 12.26
N LEU A 5 -0.55 -4.25 11.11
CA LEU A 5 -1.36 -5.35 10.60
C LEU A 5 -0.59 -6.14 9.55
N ARG A 6 -0.88 -7.45 9.46
CA ARG A 6 -0.51 -8.25 8.29
C ARG A 6 -1.47 -7.95 7.15
N ILE A 7 -0.97 -8.00 5.93
CA ILE A 7 -1.79 -7.79 4.73
C ILE A 7 -2.94 -8.81 4.68
N SER A 8 -2.71 -10.06 5.05
CA SER A 8 -3.73 -11.11 5.09
C SER A 8 -4.86 -10.87 6.11
N SER A 9 -4.67 -9.94 7.05
CA SER A 9 -5.69 -9.58 8.04
C SER A 9 -6.59 -8.42 7.60
N ILE A 10 -6.31 -7.79 6.45
CA ILE A 10 -7.14 -6.71 5.91
C ILE A 10 -8.43 -7.30 5.33
N ASN A 11 -9.55 -6.83 5.85
CA ASN A 11 -10.89 -7.17 5.40
C ASN A 11 -11.82 -5.95 5.62
N GLU A 12 -13.12 -6.14 5.40
CA GLU A 12 -14.16 -5.12 5.55
C GLU A 12 -14.11 -4.37 6.90
N LYS A 13 -13.65 -5.01 7.98
CA LYS A 13 -13.53 -4.37 9.30
C LYS A 13 -12.53 -3.21 9.33
N GLN A 14 -11.60 -3.18 8.39
CA GLN A 14 -10.58 -2.14 8.26
C GLN A 14 -10.98 -1.06 7.26
N LEU A 15 -12.08 -1.25 6.53
CA LEU A 15 -12.55 -0.25 5.58
C LEU A 15 -12.75 1.10 6.27
N ASN A 16 -12.28 2.15 5.61
CA ASN A 16 -12.23 3.53 6.11
C ASN A 16 -11.35 3.78 7.35
N LYS A 17 -10.61 2.77 7.84
CA LYS A 17 -9.69 2.93 8.97
C LYS A 17 -8.27 3.19 8.49
N ARG A 18 -7.51 3.93 9.31
CA ARG A 18 -6.07 4.14 9.11
C ARG A 18 -5.31 2.94 9.68
N VAL A 19 -4.49 2.31 8.86
CA VAL A 19 -3.69 1.13 9.23
C VAL A 19 -2.23 1.38 8.87
N THR A 20 -1.32 0.63 9.51
CA THR A 20 0.10 0.62 9.17
C THR A 20 0.49 -0.79 8.75
N LEU A 21 1.09 -0.89 7.56
CA LEU A 21 1.55 -2.13 6.96
C LEU A 21 3.06 -2.05 6.71
N ASN A 22 3.75 -3.15 6.92
CA ASN A 22 5.17 -3.26 6.64
C ASN A 22 5.39 -4.37 5.63
N GLY A 23 6.32 -4.16 4.70
CA GLY A 23 6.64 -5.19 3.71
C GLY A 23 7.69 -4.72 2.72
N TRP A 24 7.77 -5.43 1.61
CA TRP A 24 8.67 -5.16 0.51
C TRP A 24 7.87 -4.78 -0.74
N VAL A 25 8.38 -3.81 -1.48
CA VAL A 25 7.83 -3.41 -2.78
C VAL A 25 8.07 -4.53 -3.77
N ARG A 26 7.01 -5.09 -4.36
CA ARG A 26 7.12 -6.01 -5.51
C ARG A 26 7.23 -5.23 -6.80
N THR A 27 6.34 -4.27 -7.00
CA THR A 27 6.33 -3.37 -8.15
C THR A 27 5.88 -1.99 -7.72
N ARG A 28 6.35 -0.97 -8.44
CA ARG A 28 5.87 0.40 -8.34
C ARG A 28 5.58 0.89 -9.76
N ARG A 29 4.38 1.38 -10.01
CA ARG A 29 3.99 2.03 -11.28
C ARG A 29 3.65 3.47 -11.02
N GLY A 30 4.19 4.38 -11.83
CA GLY A 30 3.96 5.82 -11.72
C GLY A 30 3.21 6.38 -12.92
N SER A 31 2.31 7.33 -12.71
CA SER A 31 1.69 8.13 -13.77
C SER A 31 1.16 9.45 -13.20
N LYS A 32 1.48 10.58 -13.84
CA LYS A 32 0.94 11.93 -13.53
C LYS A 32 0.81 12.22 -12.02
N GLY A 33 1.90 12.13 -11.26
CA GLY A 33 1.87 12.44 -9.82
C GLY A 33 1.29 11.35 -8.92
N ILE A 34 0.92 10.18 -9.46
CA ILE A 34 0.39 9.06 -8.67
C ILE A 34 1.32 7.85 -8.78
N SER A 35 1.55 7.18 -7.65
CA SER A 35 2.33 5.96 -7.51
C SER A 35 1.47 4.80 -6.98
N PHE A 36 1.36 3.74 -7.78
CA PHE A 36 0.74 2.47 -7.41
C PHE A 36 1.84 1.50 -6.95
N ILE A 37 1.82 1.10 -5.69
CA ILE A 37 2.85 0.30 -5.05
C ILE A 37 2.24 -1.05 -4.68
N GLN A 38 2.74 -2.14 -5.27
CA GLN A 38 2.38 -3.48 -4.84
C GLN A 38 3.25 -3.85 -3.62
N LEU A 39 2.64 -3.88 -2.44
CA LEU A 39 3.30 -4.24 -1.19
C LEU A 39 3.08 -5.72 -0.87
N TYR A 40 4.13 -6.40 -0.40
CA TYR A 40 4.09 -7.79 0.01
C TYR A 40 4.77 -7.99 1.36
N ASP A 41 4.15 -8.73 2.27
CA ASP A 41 4.68 -9.00 3.61
C ASP A 41 4.82 -10.51 3.90
N GLY A 42 4.57 -11.37 2.91
CA GLY A 42 4.60 -12.84 3.06
C GLY A 42 3.33 -13.47 3.64
N SER A 43 2.34 -12.67 4.05
CA SER A 43 1.16 -13.20 4.74
C SER A 43 0.07 -13.74 3.80
N ASN A 44 0.06 -13.33 2.53
CA ASN A 44 -0.75 -13.90 1.46
C ASN A 44 0.00 -13.76 0.12
N GLN A 45 -0.40 -14.50 -0.92
CA GLN A 45 0.32 -14.48 -2.20
C GLN A 45 0.15 -13.17 -2.99
N ASN A 46 -0.99 -12.49 -2.84
CA ASN A 46 -1.35 -11.35 -3.68
C ASN A 46 -0.67 -10.06 -3.22
N GLY A 47 -0.46 -9.87 -1.92
CA GLY A 47 -0.07 -8.58 -1.35
C GLY A 47 -1.25 -7.61 -1.29
N ILE A 48 -0.95 -6.31 -1.25
CA ILE A 48 -1.93 -5.22 -1.30
C ILE A 48 -1.41 -4.07 -2.15
N GLN A 49 -2.31 -3.35 -2.80
CA GLN A 49 -1.96 -2.13 -3.53
C GLN A 49 -2.03 -0.93 -2.60
N ALA A 50 -0.93 -0.21 -2.43
CA ALA A 50 -0.91 1.12 -1.84
C ALA A 50 -0.89 2.17 -2.96
N VAL A 51 -1.65 3.25 -2.79
CA VAL A 51 -1.68 4.40 -3.71
C VAL A 51 -1.13 5.61 -2.97
N ALA A 52 -0.12 6.24 -3.56
CA ALA A 52 0.51 7.46 -3.06
C ALA A 52 0.39 8.57 -4.11
N ASP A 53 0.08 9.77 -3.63
CA ASP A 53 -0.19 10.96 -4.43
C ASP A 53 0.91 12.01 -4.19
N GLU A 54 1.18 12.86 -5.19
CA GLU A 54 2.20 13.91 -5.16
C GLU A 54 1.99 14.96 -4.07
N VAL A 55 0.79 15.04 -3.49
CA VAL A 55 0.53 15.88 -2.30
C VAL A 55 1.28 15.41 -1.04
N LEU A 56 1.85 14.21 -1.03
CA LEU A 56 2.67 13.72 0.10
C LEU A 56 4.05 14.41 0.11
N GLU A 57 4.45 14.94 1.26
CA GLU A 57 5.74 15.64 1.44
C GLU A 57 6.95 14.80 0.99
N ASN A 58 6.90 13.49 1.18
CA ASN A 58 7.95 12.55 0.81
C ASN A 58 7.72 11.87 -0.55
N TYR A 59 6.86 12.42 -1.41
CA TYR A 59 6.51 11.78 -2.68
C TYR A 59 7.72 11.58 -3.60
N GLU A 60 8.70 12.48 -3.59
CA GLU A 60 9.96 12.31 -4.34
C GLU A 60 10.75 11.06 -3.92
N GLU A 61 10.65 10.64 -2.66
CA GLU A 61 11.24 9.37 -2.21
C GLU A 61 10.40 8.19 -2.66
N ILE A 62 9.08 8.31 -2.52
CA ILE A 62 8.11 7.29 -2.96
C ILE A 62 8.26 7.03 -4.48
N SER A 63 8.51 8.09 -5.25
CA SER A 63 8.63 8.01 -6.69
C SER A 63 9.88 7.23 -7.13
N ARG A 64 10.88 7.11 -6.24
CA ARG A 64 12.13 6.39 -6.51
C ARG A 64 12.16 4.97 -5.94
N LEU A 65 11.07 4.50 -5.32
CA LEU A 65 11.00 3.13 -4.79
C LEU A 65 11.22 2.10 -5.91
N THR A 66 12.05 1.09 -5.62
CA THR A 66 12.37 -0.01 -6.52
C THR A 66 11.88 -1.34 -5.95
N THR A 67 11.87 -2.38 -6.78
CA THR A 67 11.55 -3.73 -6.30
C THR A 67 12.53 -4.17 -5.21
N GLY A 68 12.00 -4.73 -4.13
CA GLY A 68 12.77 -5.18 -2.97
C GLY A 68 12.96 -4.13 -1.88
N THR A 69 12.62 -2.86 -2.11
CA THR A 69 12.68 -1.84 -1.04
C THR A 69 11.73 -2.22 0.10
N SER A 70 12.26 -2.29 1.33
CA SER A 70 11.44 -2.45 2.53
C SER A 70 10.82 -1.09 2.92
N VAL A 71 9.53 -1.10 3.22
CA VAL A 71 8.77 0.12 3.53
C VAL A 71 7.79 -0.12 4.67
N SER A 72 7.45 0.97 5.37
CA SER A 72 6.29 1.05 6.25
C SER A 72 5.31 2.05 5.66
N ILE A 73 4.11 1.59 5.33
CA ILE A 73 3.06 2.41 4.71
C ILE A 73 1.94 2.60 5.73
N THR A 74 1.61 3.85 6.02
CA THR A 74 0.44 4.20 6.82
C THR A 74 -0.58 4.93 5.94
N GLY A 75 -1.79 4.38 5.85
CA GLY A 75 -2.82 4.91 4.96
C GLY A 75 -4.22 4.48 5.38
N LYS A 76 -5.22 5.04 4.71
CA LYS A 76 -6.63 4.67 4.90
C LYS A 76 -6.97 3.51 3.96
N VAL A 77 -7.57 2.44 4.48
CA VAL A 77 -8.11 1.37 3.63
C VAL A 77 -9.39 1.89 2.97
N VAL A 78 -9.47 1.78 1.65
CA VAL A 78 -10.61 2.21 0.84
C VAL A 78 -11.04 1.06 -0.05
N GLU A 79 -12.29 1.10 -0.53
CA GLU A 79 -12.75 0.12 -1.51
C GLU A 79 -11.99 0.33 -2.82
N SER A 80 -11.61 -0.78 -3.44
CA SER A 80 -10.95 -0.72 -4.74
C SER A 80 -12.01 -0.44 -5.82
N PRO A 81 -11.77 0.53 -6.72
CA PRO A 81 -12.63 0.75 -7.88
C PRO A 81 -12.45 -0.32 -8.96
N ALA A 82 -11.44 -1.19 -8.86
CA ALA A 82 -11.13 -2.22 -9.84
C ALA A 82 -11.97 -3.48 -9.59
N LYS A 83 -12.63 -3.97 -10.65
CA LYS A 83 -13.44 -5.20 -10.62
C LYS A 83 -12.58 -6.40 -10.22
N GLY A 84 -12.99 -7.15 -9.19
CA GLY A 84 -12.29 -8.34 -8.70
C GLY A 84 -11.21 -8.06 -7.65
N GLN A 85 -11.02 -6.81 -7.25
CA GLN A 85 -10.18 -6.43 -6.12
C GLN A 85 -11.07 -5.73 -5.09
N ALA A 86 -11.17 -6.31 -3.89
CA ALA A 86 -12.07 -5.79 -2.85
C ALA A 86 -11.55 -4.47 -2.25
N PHE A 87 -10.22 -4.34 -2.12
CA PHE A 87 -9.52 -3.20 -1.53
C PHE A 87 -8.11 -3.12 -2.13
#